data_AF-A0A1M4EMM4-F1
#
_entry.id   AF-A0A1M4EMM4-F1
#
_cell.length_a   1.000
_cell.length_b   1.000
_cell.length_c   1.000
_cell.angle_alpha   90.00
_cell.angle_beta   90.00
_cell.angle_gamma   90.00
#
_symmetry.space_group_name_H-M   'P 1'
#
loop_
_entity.id
_entity.type
_entity.pdbx_description
1 polymer ?
#
loop_
_entity_poly.entity_id
_entity_poly.type
_entity_poly.pdbx_seq_one_letter_code
_entity_poly.pdbx_strand_id
1 'polypeptide(L)'
;MTIRPHHDLQAAARHQAATDPAWQDDYRRWRPMVERAVAWLVSRGNRRLRYRGTTANDRWLHHRAAALNLRRLINLGLTHTNRIWTLNPITAWQQGEPAHATHPSRSSGHSW
;
A
#
# COMPACT_ATOMS: atom_id res chain seq x y z
N MET A 1 16.11 -19.75 -26.40
CA MET A 1 16.57 -18.41 -26.83
C MET A 1 17.27 -17.75 -25.65
N THR A 2 18.59 -17.61 -25.68
CA THR A 2 19.36 -17.08 -24.54
C THR A 2 19.59 -15.59 -24.72
N ILE A 3 18.84 -14.76 -24.00
CA ILE A 3 18.85 -13.29 -24.15
C ILE A 3 20.06 -12.66 -23.44
N ARG A 4 20.58 -13.29 -22.35
CA ARG A 4 21.78 -12.91 -21.57
C ARG A 4 22.24 -14.07 -20.66
N PRO A 5 23.47 -14.04 -20.12
CA PRO A 5 23.92 -15.04 -19.13
C PRO A 5 22.93 -15.14 -17.95
N HIS A 6 22.64 -16.37 -17.51
CA HIS A 6 21.69 -16.71 -16.43
C HIS A 6 20.22 -16.37 -16.69
N HIS A 7 19.82 -16.04 -17.93
CA HIS A 7 18.43 -15.73 -18.27
C HIS A 7 17.47 -16.84 -17.82
N ASP A 8 17.83 -18.11 -18.08
CA ASP A 8 16.96 -19.25 -17.80
C ASP A 8 16.83 -19.50 -16.30
N LEU A 9 17.91 -19.30 -15.52
CA LEU A 9 17.84 -19.34 -14.05
C LEU A 9 16.92 -18.25 -13.50
N GLN A 10 16.99 -17.04 -14.03
CA GLN A 10 16.08 -15.96 -13.61
C GLN A 10 14.63 -16.23 -14.03
N ALA A 11 14.40 -16.83 -15.20
CA ALA A 11 13.08 -17.22 -15.65
C ALA A 11 12.49 -18.32 -14.74
N ALA A 12 13.28 -19.34 -14.41
CA ALA A 12 12.92 -20.40 -13.48
C ALA A 12 12.61 -19.84 -12.08
N ALA A 13 13.44 -18.94 -11.56
CA ALA A 13 13.20 -18.29 -10.27
C ALA A 13 11.89 -17.48 -10.26
N ARG A 14 11.59 -16.73 -11.34
CA ARG A 14 10.30 -16.01 -11.47
C ARG A 14 9.13 -16.96 -11.55
N HIS A 15 9.28 -18.10 -12.23
CA HIS A 15 8.25 -19.13 -12.31
C HIS A 15 7.97 -19.74 -10.94
N GLN A 16 9.01 -20.20 -10.22
CA GLN A 16 8.89 -20.72 -8.86
C GLN A 16 8.22 -19.71 -7.93
N ALA A 17 8.69 -18.45 -7.92
CA ALA A 17 8.10 -17.38 -7.13
C ALA A 17 6.61 -17.15 -7.45
N ALA A 18 6.16 -17.39 -8.69
CA ALA A 18 4.77 -17.24 -9.10
C ALA A 18 3.89 -18.45 -8.70
N THR A 19 4.47 -19.63 -8.51
CA THR A 19 3.74 -20.88 -8.25
C THR A 19 3.85 -21.39 -6.82
N ASP A 20 4.79 -20.90 -6.01
CA ASP A 20 5.03 -21.32 -4.63
C ASP A 20 4.34 -20.36 -3.63
N PRO A 21 3.24 -20.77 -2.97
CA PRO A 21 2.51 -19.90 -2.04
C PRO A 21 3.31 -19.57 -0.77
N ALA A 22 4.09 -20.53 -0.24
CA ALA A 22 4.87 -20.33 0.98
C ALA A 22 5.95 -19.27 0.75
N TRP A 23 6.65 -19.36 -0.39
CA TRP A 23 7.59 -18.34 -0.81
C TRP A 23 6.92 -16.96 -0.95
N GLN A 24 5.72 -16.90 -1.54
CA GLN A 24 5.02 -15.63 -1.71
C GLN A 24 4.61 -14.98 -0.39
N ASP A 25 4.18 -15.77 0.58
CA ASP A 25 3.74 -15.28 1.88
C ASP A 25 4.93 -14.77 2.71
N ASP A 26 6.04 -15.51 2.73
CA ASP A 26 7.30 -15.05 3.34
C ASP A 26 7.79 -13.77 2.67
N TYR A 27 7.80 -13.73 1.34
CA TYR A 27 8.21 -12.54 0.59
C TYR A 27 7.30 -11.34 0.88
N ARG A 28 5.98 -11.51 0.97
CA ARG A 28 5.03 -10.43 1.31
C ARG A 28 5.22 -9.93 2.74
N ARG A 29 5.48 -10.84 3.69
CA ARG A 29 5.71 -10.55 5.11
C ARG A 29 6.97 -9.71 5.30
N TRP A 30 8.08 -10.13 4.72
CA TRP A 30 9.40 -9.52 4.93
C TRP A 30 9.81 -8.50 3.85
N ARG A 31 8.92 -8.17 2.92
CA ARG A 31 9.24 -7.25 1.82
C ARG A 31 9.80 -5.91 2.33
N PRO A 32 11.00 -5.48 1.88
CA PRO A 32 11.52 -4.16 2.16
C PRO A 32 10.60 -3.04 1.63
N MET A 33 10.67 -1.86 2.23
CA MET A 33 9.82 -0.73 1.86
C MET A 33 9.98 -0.30 0.40
N VAL A 34 11.21 -0.29 -0.12
CA VAL A 34 11.47 0.06 -1.53
C VAL A 34 10.78 -0.91 -2.50
N GLU A 35 10.85 -2.21 -2.23
CA GLU A 35 10.21 -3.22 -3.07
C GLU A 35 8.68 -3.18 -2.96
N ARG A 36 8.15 -2.81 -1.79
CA ARG A 36 6.71 -2.60 -1.59
C ARG A 36 6.24 -1.40 -2.43
N ALA A 37 6.99 -0.30 -2.45
CA ALA A 37 6.69 0.85 -3.30
C ALA A 37 6.73 0.49 -4.79
N VAL A 38 7.74 -0.24 -5.25
CA VAL A 38 7.82 -0.73 -6.64
C VAL A 38 6.62 -1.62 -6.98
N ALA A 39 6.22 -2.53 -6.08
CA ALA A 39 5.08 -3.41 -6.32
C ALA A 39 3.75 -2.67 -6.47
N TRP A 40 3.53 -1.62 -5.67
CA TRP A 40 2.37 -0.75 -5.81
C TRP A 40 2.42 0.03 -7.12
N LEU A 41 3.59 0.54 -7.49
CA LEU A 41 3.79 1.27 -8.73
C LEU A 41 3.44 0.41 -9.95
N VAL A 42 3.91 -0.84 -10.01
CA VAL A 42 3.68 -1.72 -11.17
C VAL A 42 2.36 -2.51 -11.10
N SER A 43 1.56 -2.34 -10.04
CA SER A 43 0.28 -3.03 -9.86
C SER A 43 -0.71 -2.75 -11.01
N ARG A 44 -1.70 -3.65 -11.18
CA ARG A 44 -2.76 -3.54 -12.20
C ARG A 44 -2.22 -3.38 -13.64
N GLY A 45 -1.22 -4.19 -14.01
CA GLY A 45 -0.70 -4.26 -15.40
C GLY A 45 0.35 -3.21 -15.77
N ASN A 46 0.86 -2.41 -14.84
CA ASN A 46 1.78 -1.30 -15.12
C ASN A 46 3.26 -1.71 -15.06
N ARG A 47 3.57 -2.92 -15.55
CA ARG A 47 4.94 -3.47 -15.59
C ARG A 47 5.74 -3.06 -16.82
N ARG A 48 5.11 -2.37 -17.78
CA ARG A 48 5.72 -1.92 -19.04
C ARG A 48 5.67 -0.41 -19.14
N LEU A 49 6.76 0.16 -19.65
CA LEU A 49 6.84 1.57 -19.99
C LEU A 49 5.94 1.89 -21.19
N ARG A 50 5.25 3.02 -21.14
CA ARG A 50 4.24 3.42 -22.12
C ARG A 50 4.84 4.11 -23.34
N TYR A 51 5.96 4.80 -23.18
CA TYR A 51 6.55 5.66 -24.20
C TYR A 51 7.92 5.15 -24.66
N ARG A 52 8.45 5.73 -25.74
CA ARG A 52 9.84 5.58 -26.16
C ARG A 52 10.69 6.70 -25.56
N GLY A 53 11.91 6.39 -25.16
CA GLY A 53 12.86 7.33 -24.56
C GLY A 53 12.65 7.55 -23.06
N THR A 54 13.74 7.91 -22.37
CA THR A 54 13.78 8.01 -20.91
C THR A 54 12.92 9.16 -20.39
N THR A 55 13.02 10.35 -20.98
CA THR A 55 12.32 11.56 -20.50
C THR A 55 10.80 11.43 -20.47
N ALA A 56 10.20 10.87 -21.52
CA ALA A 56 8.75 10.69 -21.58
C ALA A 56 8.26 9.67 -20.53
N ASN A 57 9.04 8.61 -20.32
CA ASN A 57 8.74 7.59 -19.33
C ASN A 57 8.96 8.06 -17.90
N ASP A 58 9.96 8.91 -17.67
CA ASP A 58 10.20 9.52 -16.37
C ASP A 58 9.00 10.40 -15.94
N ARG A 59 8.51 11.26 -16.84
CA ARG A 59 7.28 12.05 -16.60
C ARG A 59 6.07 11.16 -16.31
N TRP A 60 5.90 10.10 -17.09
CA TRP A 60 4.83 9.13 -16.88
C TRP A 60 4.90 8.47 -15.50
N LEU A 61 6.11 8.08 -15.07
CA LEU A 61 6.34 7.44 -13.78
C LEU A 61 5.99 8.39 -12.64
N HIS A 62 6.42 9.64 -12.72
CA HIS A 62 6.13 10.69 -11.74
C HIS A 62 4.63 10.96 -11.63
N HIS A 63 3.92 11.12 -12.75
CA HIS A 63 2.47 11.30 -12.74
C HIS A 63 1.73 10.13 -12.11
N ARG A 64 2.16 8.90 -12.41
CA ARG A 64 1.57 7.70 -11.83
C ARG A 64 1.82 7.62 -10.32
N ALA A 65 3.05 7.88 -9.88
CA ALA A 65 3.39 7.92 -8.46
C ALA A 65 2.57 8.98 -7.71
N ALA A 66 2.44 10.18 -8.28
CA ALA A 66 1.61 11.24 -7.72
C ALA A 66 0.14 10.82 -7.58
N ALA A 67 -0.44 10.19 -8.62
CA ALA A 67 -1.82 9.71 -8.57
C ALA A 67 -2.03 8.60 -7.51
N LEU A 68 -1.08 7.68 -7.37
CA LEU A 68 -1.13 6.63 -6.34
C LEU A 68 -1.02 7.22 -4.92
N ASN A 69 -0.12 8.18 -4.73
CA ASN A 69 0.05 8.90 -3.47
C ASN A 69 -1.22 9.68 -3.13
N LEU A 70 -1.79 10.42 -4.08
CA LEU A 70 -3.04 11.16 -3.89
C LEU A 70 -4.19 10.22 -3.49
N ARG A 71 -4.36 9.09 -4.19
CA ARG A 71 -5.37 8.10 -3.82
C ARG A 71 -5.15 7.55 -2.40
N ARG A 72 -3.91 7.30 -2.01
CA ARG A 72 -3.58 6.84 -0.65
C ARG A 72 -3.92 7.91 0.37
N LEU A 73 -3.56 9.16 0.13
CA LEU A 73 -3.87 10.27 1.02
C LEU A 73 -5.38 10.48 1.16
N ILE A 74 -6.15 10.42 0.07
CA ILE A 74 -7.62 10.46 0.12
C ILE A 74 -8.17 9.36 1.02
N ASN A 75 -7.69 8.12 0.86
CA ASN A 75 -8.10 7.00 1.72
C ASN A 75 -7.67 7.16 3.19
N LEU A 76 -6.67 8.00 3.47
CA LEU A 76 -6.23 8.37 4.81
C LEU A 76 -6.93 9.63 5.35
N GLY A 77 -7.90 10.18 4.61
CA GLY A 77 -8.69 11.33 5.03
C GLY A 77 -8.15 12.69 4.55
N LEU A 78 -7.44 12.72 3.42
CA LEU A 78 -7.11 13.97 2.75
C LEU A 78 -8.38 14.64 2.24
N THR A 79 -8.59 15.89 2.64
CA THR A 79 -9.69 16.75 2.18
C THR A 79 -9.15 18.07 1.63
N HIS A 80 -9.95 18.73 0.79
CA HIS A 80 -9.60 20.02 0.19
C HIS A 80 -10.78 20.99 0.27
N THR A 81 -10.64 22.02 1.10
CA THR A 81 -11.68 23.03 1.36
C THR A 81 -11.04 24.41 1.30
N ASN A 82 -11.68 25.37 0.62
CA ASN A 82 -11.22 26.76 0.54
C ASN A 82 -9.74 26.91 0.13
N ARG A 83 -9.28 26.12 -0.85
CA ARG A 83 -7.88 26.07 -1.33
C ARG A 83 -6.85 25.54 -0.32
N ILE A 84 -7.30 24.95 0.78
CA ILE A 84 -6.46 24.36 1.82
C ILE A 84 -6.57 22.83 1.74
N TRP A 85 -5.43 22.16 1.71
CA TRP A 85 -5.34 20.71 1.84
C TRP A 85 -5.12 20.34 3.30
N THR A 86 -5.97 19.48 3.85
CA THR A 86 -5.86 18.99 5.22
C THR A 86 -5.94 17.47 5.25
N LEU A 87 -5.07 16.84 6.03
CA LEU A 87 -5.13 15.40 6.30
C LEU A 87 -5.84 15.21 7.65
N ASN A 88 -7.11 14.80 7.62
CA ASN A 88 -7.87 14.47 8.81
C ASN A 88 -8.00 12.93 8.88
N PRO A 89 -7.16 12.24 9.68
CA PRO A 89 -7.20 10.78 9.74
C PRO A 89 -8.61 10.28 10.02
N ILE A 90 -9.12 9.40 9.17
CA ILE A 90 -10.38 8.69 9.43
C ILE A 90 -10.16 7.86 10.69
N THR A 91 -10.52 8.41 11.83
CA THR A 91 -10.41 7.72 13.12
C THR A 91 -11.74 7.04 13.38
N ALA A 92 -11.72 5.75 13.69
CA ALA A 92 -12.93 4.96 13.91
C ALA A 92 -13.85 5.52 15.01
N TRP A 93 -13.31 6.34 15.92
CA TRP A 93 -14.06 7.01 17.00
C TRP A 93 -14.87 8.24 16.54
N GLN A 94 -14.81 8.64 15.26
CA GLN A 94 -15.60 9.77 14.72
C GLN A 94 -16.94 9.35 14.09
N GLN A 95 -17.22 8.06 13.96
CA GLN A 95 -18.49 7.54 13.45
C GLN A 95 -19.30 6.92 14.59
N GLY A 96 -20.09 7.75 15.28
CA GLY A 96 -21.17 7.29 16.15
C GLY A 96 -20.72 6.83 17.53
N GLU A 97 -20.58 7.79 18.44
CA GLU A 97 -20.66 7.51 19.87
C GLU A 97 -22.16 7.33 20.22
N PRO A 98 -22.63 6.13 20.62
CA PRO A 98 -23.98 6.00 21.14
C PRO A 98 -24.03 6.74 22.49
N ALA A 99 -24.94 7.70 22.58
CA ALA A 99 -25.25 8.37 23.83
C ALA A 99 -25.63 7.32 24.90
N HIS A 100 -24.97 7.44 26.06
CA HIS A 100 -25.27 6.75 27.32
C HIS A 100 -24.91 5.26 27.40
N ALA A 101 -23.70 4.97 27.89
CA ALA A 101 -23.49 3.86 28.81
C ALA A 101 -23.05 4.44 30.17
N THR A 102 -24.03 4.69 31.04
CA THR A 102 -23.81 4.91 32.46
C THR A 102 -22.99 3.73 32.99
N HIS A 103 -21.74 3.98 33.35
CA HIS A 103 -20.90 3.01 34.04
C HIS A 103 -21.56 2.73 35.41
N PRO A 104 -22.05 1.50 35.71
CA PRO A 104 -22.40 1.21 37.08
C PRO A 104 -21.10 1.16 37.89
N SER A 105 -21.05 1.98 38.95
CA SER A 105 -20.01 1.92 39.95
C SER A 105 -19.99 0.50 40.54
N ARG A 106 -18.91 -0.23 40.31
CA ARG A 106 -18.68 -1.49 41.02
C ARG A 106 -18.23 -1.12 42.43
N SER A 107 -19.16 -1.13 43.37
CA SER A 107 -18.86 -1.04 44.80
C SER A 107 -18.10 -2.30 45.22
N SER A 108 -16.78 -2.17 45.35
CA SER A 108 -15.94 -3.20 45.96
C SER A 108 -16.01 -3.05 47.48
N GLY A 109 -17.10 -3.52 48.08
CA GLY A 109 -17.06 -3.97 49.47
C GLY A 109 -16.79 -5.46 49.46
N HIS A 110 -15.76 -5.91 50.19
CA HIS A 110 -15.85 -6.93 51.24
C HIS A 110 -14.43 -7.26 51.75
N SER A 111 -14.30 -7.14 53.06
CA SER A 111 -13.19 -7.59 53.89
C SER A 111 -13.24 -9.10 54.13
N TRP A 112 -12.05 -9.64 54.44
CA TRP A 112 -11.68 -10.99 54.89
C TRP A 112 -11.64 -12.10 53.84
#